data_AF-A0A1Y1ZES9-F1
#
_entry.id   AF-A0A1Y1ZES9-F1
#
_cell.length_a   1.000
_cell.length_b   1.000
_cell.length_c   1.000
_cell.angle_alpha   90.00
_cell.angle_beta   90.00
_cell.angle_gamma   90.00
#
_symmetry.space_group_name_H-M   'P 1'
#
loop_
_entity.id
_entity.type
_entity.pdbx_description
1 polymer ?
#
loop_
_entity_poly.entity_id
_entity_poly.type
_entity_poly.pdbx_seq_one_letter_code
_entity_poly.pdbx_strand_id
1 'polypeptide(L)'
;MPDPKWPDVIPIPNATGDYLSPNVATTKRTDFTDFFLRFQPAEDAHIAYKNLFLAHQKLIKLLIDHPAMRPNLEQTFNTPANSKNKVYFMWDFLLRTFQHLAAKVSPQDPYSSPMFSDVIGRSSVAMGLMLDETGMLEAGNASVGYRDDAGVEFTDEIKELAVKLEDLGDGCAGCGKLEREGGKALMRCARCKGQNYCSKECQKKCWKDHKRNCVA
;
A
#
# COMPACT_ATOMS: atom_id res chain seq x y z
N MET A 1 -24.28 -6.32 -14.31
CA MET A 1 -25.26 -6.18 -13.22
C MET A 1 -25.10 -4.79 -12.65
N PRO A 2 -26.19 -4.08 -12.31
CA PRO A 2 -26.06 -2.76 -11.72
C PRO A 2 -25.36 -2.85 -10.37
N ASP A 3 -24.45 -1.90 -10.17
CA ASP A 3 -23.64 -1.56 -8.98
C ASP A 3 -24.31 -1.93 -7.64
N PRO A 4 -23.65 -2.69 -6.73
CA PRO A 4 -24.12 -2.81 -5.37
C PRO A 4 -24.02 -1.40 -4.78
N LYS A 5 -25.14 -0.77 -4.41
CA LYS A 5 -25.23 0.58 -3.83
C LYS A 5 -24.25 0.79 -2.65
N TRP A 6 -22.98 1.01 -2.94
CA TRP A 6 -21.96 1.37 -1.99
C TRP A 6 -21.95 2.88 -1.86
N PRO A 7 -21.62 3.41 -0.68
CA PRO A 7 -21.48 4.85 -0.55
C PRO A 7 -20.36 5.35 -1.48
N ASP A 8 -20.47 6.60 -1.93
CA ASP A 8 -19.43 7.25 -2.74
C ASP A 8 -18.09 7.35 -2.00
N VAL A 9 -18.15 7.34 -0.67
CA VAL A 9 -17.00 7.37 0.22
C VAL A 9 -17.17 6.32 1.32
N ILE A 10 -16.13 5.54 1.57
CA ILE A 10 -16.04 4.58 2.67
C ILE A 10 -14.96 5.10 3.66
N PRO A 11 -15.35 5.80 4.73
CA PRO A 11 -14.37 6.35 5.67
C PRO A 11 -13.70 5.24 6.48
N ILE A 12 -12.38 5.35 6.68
CA ILE A 12 -11.55 4.49 7.53
C ILE A 12 -11.03 5.32 8.71
N PRO A 13 -11.90 5.67 9.68
CA PRO A 13 -11.50 6.48 10.84
C PRO A 13 -10.57 5.72 11.78
N ASN A 14 -10.67 4.39 11.80
CA ASN A 14 -9.85 3.46 12.56
C ASN A 14 -9.58 2.22 11.69
N ALA A 15 -8.64 1.38 12.12
CA ALA A 15 -8.46 0.06 11.51
C ALA A 15 -9.79 -0.70 11.56
N THR A 16 -10.23 -1.26 10.43
CA THR A 16 -11.58 -1.87 10.36
C THR A 16 -11.70 -3.14 11.18
N GLY A 17 -10.58 -3.72 11.62
CA GLY A 17 -10.53 -4.97 12.37
C GLY A 17 -10.70 -6.19 11.46
N ASP A 18 -11.74 -6.18 10.61
CA ASP A 18 -12.03 -7.21 9.61
C ASP A 18 -11.68 -6.76 8.20
N TYR A 19 -11.37 -7.73 7.32
CA TYR A 19 -11.10 -7.46 5.91
C TYR A 19 -12.41 -7.16 5.18
N LEU A 20 -12.77 -5.87 5.09
CA LEU A 20 -13.92 -5.42 4.33
C LEU A 20 -13.71 -5.72 2.84
N SER A 21 -14.68 -6.36 2.20
CA SER A 21 -14.62 -6.73 0.80
C SER A 21 -16.03 -6.99 0.25
N PRO A 22 -16.28 -6.66 -1.03
CA PRO A 22 -17.41 -7.20 -1.78
C PRO A 22 -17.36 -8.72 -1.85
N ASN A 23 -18.48 -9.33 -2.26
CA ASN A 23 -18.51 -10.77 -2.51
C ASN A 23 -17.61 -11.11 -3.71
N VAL A 24 -16.50 -11.77 -3.42
CA VAL A 24 -15.45 -12.14 -4.39
C VAL A 24 -15.92 -13.10 -5.48
N ALA A 25 -16.99 -13.86 -5.23
CA ALA A 25 -17.54 -14.81 -6.19
C ALA A 25 -18.47 -14.15 -7.22
N THR A 26 -19.05 -12.98 -6.88
CA THR A 26 -20.07 -12.32 -7.72
C THR A 26 -19.66 -10.92 -8.20
N THR A 27 -18.61 -10.33 -7.63
CA THR A 27 -18.16 -8.97 -7.96
C THR A 27 -17.02 -9.03 -8.98
N LYS A 28 -17.16 -8.27 -10.08
CA LYS A 28 -16.14 -8.14 -11.14
C LYS A 28 -14.91 -7.40 -10.63
N ARG A 29 -13.74 -7.62 -11.22
CA ARG A 29 -12.50 -6.94 -10.79
C ARG A 29 -12.58 -5.42 -10.88
N THR A 30 -13.30 -4.87 -11.86
CA THR A 30 -13.56 -3.42 -11.97
C THR A 30 -14.27 -2.90 -10.73
N ASP A 31 -15.42 -3.47 -10.41
CA ASP A 31 -16.27 -3.03 -9.30
C ASP A 31 -15.60 -3.34 -7.95
N PHE A 32 -14.91 -4.48 -7.87
CA PHE A 32 -14.12 -4.86 -6.71
C PHE A 32 -13.01 -3.85 -6.45
N THR A 33 -12.33 -3.36 -7.50
CA THR A 33 -11.32 -2.32 -7.35
C THR A 33 -11.95 -0.99 -6.93
N ASP A 34 -13.05 -0.59 -7.58
CA ASP A 34 -13.77 0.64 -7.28
C ASP A 34 -14.18 0.73 -5.80
N PHE A 35 -14.65 -0.37 -5.21
CA PHE A 35 -14.95 -0.45 -3.77
C PHE A 35 -13.79 0.03 -2.89
N PHE A 36 -12.56 -0.43 -3.16
CA PHE A 36 -11.38 -0.04 -2.35
C PHE A 36 -10.90 1.37 -2.68
N LEU A 37 -11.14 1.87 -3.89
CA LEU A 37 -10.81 3.25 -4.26
C LEU A 37 -11.73 4.29 -3.59
N ARG A 38 -12.91 3.87 -3.14
CA ARG A 38 -13.82 4.71 -2.33
C ARG A 38 -13.35 4.87 -0.88
N PHE A 39 -12.37 4.10 -0.44
CA PHE A 39 -11.88 4.20 0.93
C PHE A 39 -11.20 5.56 1.15
N GLN A 40 -11.44 6.19 2.30
CA GLN A 40 -10.82 7.47 2.68
C GLN A 40 -10.11 7.32 4.02
N PRO A 41 -8.83 7.71 4.14
CA PRO A 41 -8.13 7.62 5.41
C PRO A 41 -8.69 8.64 6.41
N ALA A 42 -8.50 8.40 7.71
CA ALA A 42 -8.88 9.36 8.73
C ALA A 42 -8.19 10.73 8.52
N GLU A 43 -8.90 11.82 8.80
CA GLU A 43 -8.37 13.18 8.65
C GLU A 43 -7.15 13.43 9.54
N ASP A 44 -7.12 12.80 10.71
CA ASP A 44 -6.02 12.86 11.69
C ASP A 44 -5.01 11.70 11.54
N ALA A 45 -5.11 10.89 10.48
CA ALA A 45 -4.19 9.78 10.26
C ALA A 45 -2.73 10.25 10.14
N HIS A 46 -1.84 9.42 10.66
CA HIS A 46 -0.41 9.60 10.60
C HIS A 46 0.07 9.70 9.14
N ILE A 47 1.06 10.56 8.88
CA ILE A 47 1.54 10.84 7.51
C ILE A 47 2.01 9.57 6.78
N ALA A 48 2.79 8.70 7.44
CA ALA A 48 3.20 7.42 6.87
C ALA A 48 2.03 6.54 6.43
N TYR A 49 0.95 6.49 7.24
CA TYR A 49 -0.26 5.75 6.88
C TYR A 49 -0.92 6.38 5.64
N LYS A 50 -1.14 7.71 5.66
CA LYS A 50 -1.77 8.43 4.55
C LYS A 50 -1.00 8.29 3.24
N ASN A 51 0.32 8.43 3.27
CA ASN A 51 1.15 8.31 2.08
C ASN A 51 1.04 6.92 1.46
N LEU A 52 1.19 5.86 2.27
CA LEU A 52 1.03 4.49 1.79
C LEU A 52 -0.39 4.23 1.29
N PHE A 53 -1.41 4.69 2.01
CA PHE A 53 -2.82 4.53 1.64
C PHE A 53 -3.10 5.11 0.25
N LEU A 54 -2.70 6.37 0.04
CA LEU A 54 -2.94 7.08 -1.22
C LEU A 54 -2.06 6.55 -2.36
N ALA A 55 -0.80 6.19 -2.09
CA ALA A 55 0.08 5.60 -3.10
C ALA A 55 -0.48 4.26 -3.61
N HIS A 56 -0.96 3.40 -2.70
CA HIS A 56 -1.60 2.14 -3.09
C HIS A 56 -2.86 2.37 -3.93
N GLN A 57 -3.79 3.23 -3.49
CA GLN A 57 -5.01 3.49 -4.26
C GLN A 57 -4.71 4.01 -5.67
N LYS A 58 -3.79 4.97 -5.79
CA LYS A 58 -3.39 5.51 -7.10
C LYS A 58 -2.73 4.46 -7.98
N LEU A 59 -1.82 3.64 -7.46
CA LEU A 59 -1.20 2.55 -8.23
C LEU A 59 -2.21 1.49 -8.65
N ILE A 60 -3.08 1.06 -7.75
CA ILE A 60 -4.17 0.11 -8.04
C ILE A 60 -5.06 0.64 -9.16
N LYS A 61 -5.37 1.96 -9.15
CA LYS A 61 -6.14 2.60 -10.22
C LYS A 61 -5.41 2.57 -11.56
N LEU A 62 -4.13 2.94 -11.60
CA LEU A 62 -3.34 2.90 -12.83
C LEU A 62 -3.22 1.47 -13.38
N LEU A 63 -3.06 0.47 -12.50
CA LEU A 63 -2.93 -0.93 -12.89
C LEU A 63 -4.24 -1.54 -13.39
N ILE A 64 -5.39 -1.22 -12.78
CA ILE A 64 -6.69 -1.70 -13.28
C ILE A 64 -7.05 -1.06 -14.63
N ASP A 65 -6.65 0.18 -14.87
CA ASP A 65 -6.88 0.90 -16.13
C ASP A 65 -5.91 0.50 -17.25
N HIS A 66 -4.79 -0.15 -16.90
CA HIS A 66 -3.74 -0.49 -17.85
C HIS A 66 -4.27 -1.41 -18.98
N PRO A 67 -3.86 -1.21 -20.25
CA PRO A 67 -4.36 -2.02 -21.36
C PRO A 67 -4.20 -3.54 -21.20
N ALA A 68 -3.11 -3.98 -20.55
CA ALA A 68 -2.85 -5.40 -20.27
C ALA A 68 -3.84 -6.03 -19.27
N MET A 69 -4.63 -5.22 -18.55
CA MET A 69 -5.62 -5.70 -17.59
C MET A 69 -6.99 -5.98 -18.24
N ARG A 70 -7.23 -5.47 -19.47
CA ARG A 70 -8.50 -5.62 -20.21
C ARG A 70 -9.06 -7.06 -20.26
N PRO A 71 -8.25 -8.11 -20.50
CA PRO A 71 -8.78 -9.49 -20.54
C PRO A 71 -9.40 -9.96 -19.22
N ASN A 72 -9.04 -9.31 -18.10
CA ASN A 72 -9.34 -9.76 -16.74
C ASN A 72 -10.49 -8.99 -16.07
N LEU A 73 -10.86 -7.82 -16.60
CA LEU A 73 -11.74 -6.84 -15.95
C LEU A 73 -13.12 -7.40 -15.60
N GLU A 74 -13.73 -8.11 -16.54
CA GLU A 74 -15.11 -8.58 -16.46
C GLU A 74 -15.28 -9.88 -15.66
N GLN A 75 -14.18 -10.53 -15.32
CA GLN A 75 -14.20 -11.74 -14.50
C GLN A 75 -14.40 -11.36 -13.03
N THR A 76 -15.05 -12.24 -12.27
CA THR A 76 -15.17 -12.04 -10.82
C THR A 76 -13.81 -12.18 -10.14
N PHE A 77 -13.65 -11.59 -8.95
CA PHE A 77 -12.39 -11.60 -8.23
C PHE A 77 -11.83 -13.04 -8.03
N ASN A 78 -12.70 -14.00 -7.70
CA ASN A 78 -12.31 -15.41 -7.51
C ASN A 78 -12.09 -16.18 -8.82
N THR A 79 -12.53 -15.68 -9.97
CA THR A 79 -12.34 -16.37 -11.24
C THR A 79 -10.86 -16.28 -11.65
N PRO A 80 -10.18 -17.38 -12.01
CA PRO A 80 -8.79 -17.33 -12.49
C PRO A 80 -8.63 -16.33 -13.64
N ALA A 81 -7.57 -15.51 -13.62
CA ALA A 81 -7.34 -14.51 -14.66
C ALA A 81 -7.20 -15.12 -16.05
N ASN A 82 -7.83 -14.48 -17.05
CA ASN A 82 -7.70 -14.82 -18.46
C ASN A 82 -6.30 -14.50 -19.00
N SER A 83 -5.66 -13.45 -18.48
CA SER A 83 -4.26 -13.10 -18.75
C SER A 83 -3.51 -12.97 -17.44
N LYS A 84 -2.57 -13.88 -17.22
CA LYS A 84 -1.67 -13.89 -16.06
C LYS A 84 -0.37 -13.18 -16.43
N ASN A 85 -0.46 -11.85 -16.45
CA ASN A 85 0.66 -10.95 -16.73
C ASN A 85 1.09 -10.15 -15.47
N LYS A 86 2.21 -9.44 -15.58
CA LYS A 86 2.87 -8.71 -14.49
C LYS A 86 2.03 -7.55 -13.96
N VAL A 87 1.20 -6.95 -14.80
CA VAL A 87 0.26 -5.90 -14.39
C VAL A 87 -0.88 -6.49 -13.56
N TYR A 88 -1.44 -7.61 -13.98
CA TYR A 88 -2.44 -8.34 -13.18
C TYR A 88 -1.89 -8.78 -11.82
N PHE A 89 -0.69 -9.37 -11.81
CA PHE A 89 0.00 -9.74 -10.57
C PHE A 89 0.15 -8.53 -9.64
N MET A 90 0.69 -7.42 -10.15
CA MET A 90 0.98 -6.25 -9.33
C MET A 90 -0.31 -5.60 -8.80
N TRP A 91 -1.38 -5.58 -9.60
CA TRP A 91 -2.70 -5.12 -9.16
C TRP A 91 -3.21 -5.97 -7.97
N ASP A 92 -3.20 -7.29 -8.08
CA ASP A 92 -3.67 -8.19 -6.99
C ASP A 92 -2.77 -8.05 -5.75
N PHE A 93 -1.46 -7.99 -5.95
CA PHE A 93 -0.49 -7.85 -4.87
C PHE A 93 -0.69 -6.57 -4.07
N LEU A 94 -0.76 -5.41 -4.73
CA LEU A 94 -0.97 -4.10 -4.09
C LEU A 94 -2.36 -4.00 -3.45
N LEU A 95 -3.40 -4.53 -4.09
CA LEU A 95 -4.75 -4.53 -3.53
C LEU A 95 -4.82 -5.31 -2.21
N ARG A 96 -4.18 -6.48 -2.14
CA ARG A 96 -4.07 -7.24 -0.88
C ARG A 96 -3.24 -6.53 0.17
N THR A 97 -2.17 -5.83 -0.22
CA THR A 97 -1.39 -5.00 0.71
C THR A 97 -2.25 -3.88 1.29
N PHE A 98 -3.02 -3.20 0.44
CA PHE A 98 -3.96 -2.16 0.85
C PHE A 98 -5.05 -2.69 1.80
N GLN A 99 -5.58 -3.89 1.56
CA GLN A 99 -6.53 -4.53 2.48
C GLN A 99 -5.94 -4.74 3.89
N HIS A 100 -4.66 -5.13 4.01
CA HIS A 100 -4.01 -5.19 5.33
C HIS A 100 -3.86 -3.82 5.98
N LEU A 101 -3.48 -2.81 5.20
CA LEU A 101 -3.34 -1.43 5.69
C LEU A 101 -4.68 -0.90 6.24
N ALA A 102 -5.78 -1.10 5.51
CA ALA A 102 -7.11 -0.67 5.95
C ALA A 102 -7.61 -1.48 7.15
N ALA A 103 -7.39 -2.80 7.17
CA ALA A 103 -8.00 -3.67 8.17
C ALA A 103 -7.25 -3.78 9.49
N LYS A 104 -5.91 -3.71 9.45
CA LYS A 104 -5.07 -4.14 10.58
C LYS A 104 -4.09 -3.07 11.06
N VAL A 105 -4.04 -1.91 10.43
CA VAL A 105 -3.14 -0.83 10.81
C VAL A 105 -3.94 0.37 11.31
N SER A 106 -3.62 0.81 12.53
CA SER A 106 -4.18 2.03 13.11
C SER A 106 -3.80 3.25 12.25
N PRO A 107 -4.76 4.04 11.75
CA PRO A 107 -4.46 5.23 10.96
C PRO A 107 -3.64 6.26 11.74
N GLN A 108 -3.93 6.47 13.04
CA GLN A 108 -3.29 7.48 13.88
C GLN A 108 -1.95 7.00 14.48
N ASP A 109 -1.80 5.69 14.68
CA ASP A 109 -0.59 5.11 15.29
C ASP A 109 -0.13 3.84 14.54
N PRO A 110 0.26 3.96 13.27
CA PRO A 110 0.50 2.81 12.41
C PRO A 110 1.66 1.94 12.92
N TYR A 111 2.71 2.55 13.47
CA TYR A 111 3.88 1.82 13.99
C TYR A 111 3.57 0.93 15.20
N SER A 112 2.50 1.23 15.95
CA SER A 112 2.04 0.35 17.03
C SER A 112 1.35 -0.93 16.52
N SER A 113 0.99 -0.96 15.23
CA SER A 113 0.26 -2.08 14.63
C SER A 113 1.26 -3.11 14.10
N PRO A 114 1.21 -4.37 14.56
CA PRO A 114 2.16 -5.40 14.10
C PRO A 114 2.18 -5.61 12.59
N MET A 115 1.04 -5.41 11.92
CA MET A 115 0.91 -5.55 10.46
C MET A 115 1.64 -4.44 9.67
N PHE A 116 1.99 -3.32 10.29
CA PHE A 116 2.55 -2.19 9.55
C PHE A 116 3.93 -2.47 8.98
N SER A 117 4.78 -3.24 9.68
CA SER A 117 6.07 -3.67 9.14
C SER A 117 5.91 -4.51 7.88
N ASP A 118 4.89 -5.37 7.85
CA ASP A 118 4.61 -6.25 6.72
C ASP A 118 4.10 -5.44 5.54
N VAL A 119 3.23 -4.45 5.78
CA VAL A 119 2.78 -3.50 4.75
C VAL A 119 3.96 -2.75 4.15
N ILE A 120 4.87 -2.20 4.97
CA ILE A 120 6.08 -1.51 4.48
C ILE A 120 6.94 -2.45 3.64
N GLY A 121 7.23 -3.66 4.14
CA GLY A 121 8.04 -4.64 3.42
C GLY A 121 7.44 -5.03 2.07
N ARG A 122 6.12 -5.26 2.01
CA ARG A 122 5.41 -5.53 0.75
C ARG A 122 5.44 -4.33 -0.19
N SER A 123 5.36 -3.12 0.34
CA SER A 123 5.44 -1.87 -0.45
C SER A 123 6.81 -1.70 -1.10
N SER A 124 7.89 -1.92 -0.34
CA SER A 124 9.27 -1.92 -0.86
C SER A 124 9.50 -3.01 -1.92
N VAL A 125 8.98 -4.22 -1.71
CA VAL A 125 9.06 -5.31 -2.71
C VAL A 125 8.30 -4.93 -3.98
N ALA A 126 7.09 -4.37 -3.87
CA ALA A 126 6.30 -3.94 -5.02
C ALA A 126 7.04 -2.84 -5.81
N MET A 127 7.62 -1.85 -5.13
CA MET A 127 8.44 -0.82 -5.77
C MET A 127 9.63 -1.43 -6.52
N GLY A 128 10.40 -2.30 -5.86
CA GLY A 128 11.57 -2.94 -6.47
C GLY A 128 11.22 -3.74 -7.71
N LEU A 129 10.09 -4.48 -7.69
CA LEU A 129 9.62 -5.26 -8.84
C LEU A 129 9.08 -4.39 -9.98
N MET A 130 8.44 -3.25 -9.70
CA MET A 130 7.93 -2.34 -10.74
C MET A 130 9.04 -1.54 -11.43
N LEU A 131 10.13 -1.27 -10.72
CA LEU A 131 11.31 -0.57 -11.23
C LEU A 131 12.39 -1.50 -11.76
N ASP A 132 12.20 -2.81 -11.64
CA ASP A 132 13.15 -3.79 -12.11
C ASP A 132 13.24 -3.78 -13.64
N GLU A 133 14.47 -3.65 -14.15
CA GLU A 133 14.79 -3.74 -15.58
C GLU A 133 15.52 -5.05 -15.91
N THR A 134 15.76 -5.91 -14.91
CA THR A 134 16.54 -7.14 -15.07
C THR A 134 15.70 -8.38 -15.39
N GLY A 135 14.37 -8.28 -15.24
CA GLY A 135 13.42 -9.36 -15.56
C GLY A 135 13.13 -10.31 -14.40
N MET A 136 13.45 -9.93 -13.16
CA MET A 136 13.19 -10.73 -11.96
C MET A 136 11.70 -10.98 -11.75
N LEU A 137 10.85 -9.99 -12.04
CA LEU A 137 9.40 -10.14 -11.91
C LEU A 137 8.87 -11.19 -12.89
N GLU A 138 9.25 -11.11 -14.15
CA GLU A 138 8.86 -12.03 -15.22
C GLU A 138 9.38 -13.45 -14.92
N ALA A 139 10.62 -13.58 -14.45
CA ALA A 139 11.18 -14.87 -14.04
C ALA A 139 10.41 -15.47 -12.84
N GLY A 140 10.08 -14.65 -11.85
CA GLY A 140 9.26 -15.04 -10.69
C GLY A 140 7.85 -15.47 -11.11
N ASN A 141 7.20 -14.68 -11.96
CA ASN A 141 5.90 -14.98 -12.56
C ASN A 141 5.90 -16.32 -13.32
N ALA A 142 6.88 -16.53 -14.19
CA ALA A 142 7.02 -17.75 -14.97
C ALA A 142 7.12 -19.00 -14.09
N SER A 143 7.80 -18.89 -12.93
CA SER A 143 7.95 -19.99 -11.97
C SER A 143 6.62 -20.45 -11.34
N VAL A 144 5.62 -19.56 -11.28
CA VAL A 144 4.28 -19.85 -10.73
C VAL A 144 3.21 -19.92 -11.82
N GLY A 145 3.61 -20.01 -13.09
CA GLY A 145 2.71 -20.23 -14.22
C GLY A 145 2.05 -18.97 -14.79
N TYR A 146 2.59 -17.78 -14.53
CA TYR A 146 2.24 -16.55 -15.21
C TYR A 146 3.13 -16.44 -16.46
N ARG A 147 2.54 -16.38 -17.65
CA ARG A 147 3.27 -16.50 -18.92
C ARG A 147 2.87 -15.46 -19.97
N ASP A 148 2.04 -14.48 -19.59
CA ASP A 148 1.46 -13.52 -20.52
C ASP A 148 2.16 -12.15 -20.45
N ASP A 149 3.43 -12.13 -20.05
CA ASP A 149 4.23 -10.90 -19.86
C ASP A 149 4.79 -10.33 -21.18
N ALA A 150 4.72 -11.08 -22.28
CA ALA A 150 5.29 -10.68 -23.56
C ALA A 150 4.71 -9.35 -24.08
N GLY A 151 5.56 -8.33 -24.18
CA GLY A 151 5.17 -6.99 -24.65
C GLY A 151 4.35 -6.17 -23.64
N VAL A 152 4.23 -6.64 -22.39
CA VAL A 152 3.58 -5.91 -21.31
C VAL A 152 4.65 -5.15 -20.54
N GLU A 153 4.49 -3.83 -20.41
CA GLU A 153 5.38 -2.98 -19.62
C GLU A 153 4.58 -2.12 -18.64
N PHE A 154 5.19 -1.75 -17.52
CA PHE A 154 4.65 -0.68 -16.67
C PHE A 154 4.89 0.66 -17.34
N THR A 155 3.89 1.55 -17.31
CA THR A 155 4.03 2.92 -17.82
C THR A 155 4.98 3.74 -16.94
N ASP A 156 5.56 4.80 -17.50
CA ASP A 156 6.42 5.72 -16.74
C ASP A 156 5.68 6.32 -15.54
N GLU A 157 4.40 6.63 -15.69
CA GLU A 157 3.54 7.11 -14.59
C GLU A 157 3.43 6.10 -13.45
N ILE A 158 3.30 4.79 -13.76
CA ILE A 158 3.30 3.73 -12.74
C ILE A 158 4.65 3.68 -12.04
N LYS A 159 5.76 3.75 -12.79
CA LYS A 159 7.12 3.70 -12.24
C LYS A 159 7.42 4.89 -11.33
N GLU A 160 7.10 6.10 -11.77
CA GLU A 160 7.26 7.33 -10.97
C GLU A 160 6.46 7.27 -9.67
N LEU A 161 5.21 6.79 -9.74
CA LEU A 161 4.37 6.64 -8.57
C LEU A 161 4.84 5.49 -7.65
N ALA A 162 5.43 4.43 -8.20
CA ALA A 162 5.94 3.31 -7.41
C ALA A 162 7.00 3.75 -6.39
N VAL A 163 7.81 4.76 -6.72
CA VAL A 163 8.80 5.36 -5.78
C VAL A 163 8.12 5.90 -4.51
N LYS A 164 6.85 6.30 -4.58
CA LYS A 164 6.09 6.80 -3.42
C LYS A 164 5.69 5.72 -2.42
N LEU A 165 5.87 4.44 -2.75
CA LEU A 165 5.65 3.33 -1.81
C LEU A 165 6.65 3.31 -0.64
N GLU A 166 7.76 4.03 -0.75
CA GLU A 166 8.73 4.20 0.35
C GLU A 166 8.68 5.58 1.01
N ASP A 167 7.82 6.48 0.54
CA ASP A 167 7.63 7.81 1.12
C ASP A 167 6.76 7.72 2.38
N LEU A 168 7.38 7.39 3.51
CA LEU A 168 6.69 7.36 4.82
C LEU A 168 6.56 8.75 5.47
N GLY A 169 7.02 9.81 4.78
CA GLY A 169 7.08 11.18 5.28
C GLY A 169 8.19 11.44 6.31
N ASP A 170 8.61 12.69 6.42
CA ASP A 170 9.69 13.12 7.33
C ASP A 170 9.24 13.38 8.78
N GLY A 171 7.98 13.10 9.09
CA GLY A 171 7.35 13.39 10.38
C GLY A 171 7.85 12.52 11.54
N CYS A 172 7.49 12.93 12.76
CA CYS A 172 7.78 12.17 13.96
C CYS A 172 7.14 10.77 13.88
N ALA A 173 7.92 9.72 14.03
CA ALA A 173 7.42 8.34 13.94
C ALA A 173 6.40 7.96 15.04
N GLY A 174 6.25 8.76 16.11
CA GLY A 174 5.27 8.50 17.17
C GLY A 174 3.99 9.30 17.09
N CYS A 175 3.96 10.40 16.33
CA CYS A 175 2.79 11.27 16.27
C CYS A 175 2.60 12.03 14.93
N GLY A 176 3.45 11.79 13.94
CA GLY A 176 3.39 12.41 12.62
C GLY A 176 3.80 13.89 12.54
N LYS A 177 4.01 14.59 13.68
CA LYS A 177 4.39 16.02 13.69
C LYS A 177 5.67 16.26 12.89
N LEU A 178 5.66 17.29 12.04
CA LEU A 178 6.82 17.70 11.25
C LEU A 178 7.86 18.46 12.07
N GLU A 179 7.46 19.01 13.21
CA GLU A 179 8.31 19.82 14.08
C GLU A 179 8.06 19.52 15.57
N ARG A 180 9.02 19.90 16.40
CA ARG A 180 8.90 19.90 17.86
C ARG A 180 8.19 21.16 18.34
N GLU A 181 7.89 21.21 19.63
CA GLU A 181 7.41 22.45 20.27
C GLU A 181 8.34 23.64 19.98
N GLY A 182 7.72 24.77 19.65
CA GLY A 182 8.41 26.00 19.28
C GLY A 182 9.10 25.96 17.90
N GLY A 183 8.65 25.09 16.99
CA GLY A 183 9.13 25.04 15.60
C GLY A 183 10.53 24.45 15.42
N LYS A 184 11.03 23.70 16.41
CA LYS A 184 12.37 23.10 16.34
C LYS A 184 12.36 21.83 15.48
N ALA A 185 13.46 21.57 14.78
CA ALA A 185 13.64 20.34 14.00
C ALA A 185 13.50 19.07 14.86
N LEU A 186 12.97 18.00 14.26
CA LEU A 186 12.78 16.71 14.92
C LEU A 186 14.11 16.09 15.39
N MET A 187 14.04 15.36 16.50
CA MET A 187 15.16 14.59 17.02
C MET A 187 15.34 13.32 16.18
N ARG A 188 16.56 13.02 15.73
CA ARG A 188 16.85 11.74 15.09
C ARG A 188 17.20 10.69 16.14
N CYS A 189 16.90 9.42 15.88
CA CYS A 189 17.37 8.32 16.72
C CYS A 189 18.90 8.41 16.87
N ALA A 190 19.40 8.49 18.12
CA ALA A 190 20.83 8.66 18.37
C ALA A 190 21.69 7.49 17.87
N ARG A 191 21.09 6.30 17.67
CA ARG A 191 21.77 5.09 17.19
C ARG A 191 21.80 5.03 15.66
N CYS A 192 20.65 4.84 15.01
CA CYS A 192 20.59 4.63 13.57
C CYS A 192 20.45 5.91 12.73
N LYS A 193 20.07 7.04 13.36
CA LYS A 193 19.68 8.29 12.71
C LYS A 193 18.52 8.16 11.69
N GLY A 194 17.91 6.98 11.52
CA GLY A 194 16.92 6.69 10.49
C GLY A 194 15.46 7.01 10.83
N GLN A 195 15.15 7.39 12.07
CA GLN A 195 13.79 7.83 12.45
C GLN A 195 13.80 9.14 13.22
N ASN A 196 12.74 9.92 13.01
CA ASN A 196 12.54 11.24 13.58
C ASN A 196 11.52 11.21 14.73
N TYR A 197 11.73 12.01 15.77
CA TYR A 197 10.85 12.10 16.94
C TYR A 197 10.70 13.55 17.40
N CYS A 198 9.47 13.98 17.71
CA CYS A 198 9.26 15.33 18.22
C CYS A 198 9.66 15.46 19.71
N SER A 199 9.73 14.32 20.42
CA SER A 199 10.10 14.27 21.84
C SER A 199 10.65 12.90 22.23
N LYS A 200 11.28 12.82 23.42
CA LYS A 200 11.78 11.55 23.98
C LYS A 200 10.64 10.59 24.31
N GLU A 201 9.45 11.11 24.60
CA GLU A 201 8.24 10.34 24.88
C GLU A 201 7.77 9.62 23.63
N CYS A 202 7.71 10.31 22.48
CA CYS A 202 7.41 9.68 21.19
C CYS A 202 8.44 8.61 20.83
N GLN A 203 9.74 8.88 21.07
CA GLN A 203 10.77 7.87 20.85
C GLN A 203 10.59 6.63 21.73
N LYS A 204 10.32 6.81 23.03
CA LYS A 204 10.07 5.69 23.97
C LYS A 204 8.83 4.89 23.58
N LYS A 205 7.76 5.57 23.13
CA LYS A 205 6.51 4.94 22.68
C LYS A 205 6.77 3.97 21.52
N CYS A 206 7.52 4.41 20.50
CA CYS A 206 7.82 3.61 19.30
C CYS A 206 8.99 2.64 19.49
N TRP A 207 9.70 2.67 20.63
CA TRP A 207 10.96 1.94 20.81
C TRP A 207 10.80 0.41 20.69
N LYS A 208 9.68 -0.14 21.14
CA LYS A 208 9.43 -1.60 21.09
C LYS A 208 9.51 -2.15 19.66
N ASP A 209 9.06 -1.37 18.69
CA ASP A 209 9.03 -1.76 17.28
C ASP A 209 10.30 -1.28 16.57
N HIS A 210 10.70 -0.04 16.82
CA HIS A 210 11.92 0.53 16.24
C HIS A 210 13.18 -0.28 16.57
N LYS A 211 13.32 -0.79 17.80
CA LYS A 211 14.52 -1.52 18.23
C LYS A 211 14.84 -2.74 17.37
N ARG A 212 13.85 -3.35 16.72
CA ARG A 212 14.02 -4.56 15.89
C ARG A 212 14.86 -4.27 14.64
N ASN A 213 14.71 -3.06 14.10
CA ASN A 213 15.37 -2.63 12.86
C ASN A 213 16.38 -1.49 13.10
N CYS A 214 16.68 -1.16 14.36
CA CYS A 214 17.58 -0.06 14.71
C CYS A 214 19.05 -0.52 14.68
N VAL A 215 19.71 -0.32 13.53
CA VAL A 215 21.13 -0.63 13.30
C VAL A 215 21.93 0.68 13.18
N ALA A 216 23.16 0.70 13.73
CA ALA A 216 24.02 1.89 13.73
C ALA A 216 24.65 2.15 12.36
#